data_AF-A0A367M1G3-F1
#
_entry.id   AF-A0A367M1G3-F1
#
_cell.length_a   1.000
_cell.length_b   1.000
_cell.length_c   1.000
_cell.angle_alpha   90.00
_cell.angle_beta   90.00
_cell.angle_gamma   90.00
#
_symmetry.space_group_name_H-M   'P 1'
#
loop_
_entity.id
_entity.type
_entity.pdbx_description
1 polymer ?
#
loop_
_entity_poly.entity_id
_entity_poly.type
_entity_poly.pdbx_seq_one_letter_code
_entity_poly.pdbx_strand_id
1 'polypeptide(L)' 'MPSLYLASTSPRRRELLTQIGVPLSVLATAIDESPLPNEAPAAYVERLARG' A
#
# COMPACT_ATOMS: atom_id res chain seq x y z
N MET A 1 -9.45 -18.77 -1.71
CA MET A 1 -9.25 -17.40 -2.24
C MET A 1 -8.79 -16.54 -1.08
N PRO A 2 -7.73 -15.71 -1.22
CA PRO A 2 -7.31 -14.81 -0.14
C PRO A 2 -8.44 -13.81 0.14
N SER A 3 -8.69 -13.51 1.41
CA SER A 3 -9.71 -12.51 1.82
C SER A 3 -9.21 -11.07 1.69
N LEU A 4 -7.89 -10.87 1.49
CA LEU A 4 -7.25 -9.56 1.39
C LEU A 4 -6.15 -9.57 0.32
N TYR A 5 -6.06 -8.48 -0.45
CA TYR A 5 -4.94 -8.22 -1.33
C TYR A 5 -4.09 -7.07 -0.79
N LEU A 6 -2.76 -7.23 -0.79
CA LEU A 6 -1.80 -6.19 -0.49
C LEU A 6 -1.36 -5.53 -1.80
N ALA A 7 -1.84 -4.32 -2.08
CA ALA A 7 -1.44 -3.48 -3.20
C ALA A 7 -0.06 -2.83 -2.98
N SER A 8 0.93 -3.62 -2.57
CA SER A 8 2.30 -3.14 -2.35
C SER A 8 3.30 -4.24 -2.60
N THR A 9 4.33 -3.94 -3.37
CA THR A 9 5.47 -4.83 -3.64
C THR A 9 6.53 -4.81 -2.53
N SER A 10 6.32 -4.03 -1.46
CA SER A 10 7.26 -3.91 -0.35
C SER A 10 7.32 -5.21 0.48
N PRO A 11 8.50 -5.87 0.58
CA PRO A 11 8.65 -7.08 1.41
C PRO A 11 8.33 -6.82 2.88
N ARG A 12 8.70 -5.63 3.39
CA ARG A 12 8.47 -5.23 4.78
C ARG A 12 6.98 -5.11 5.12
N ARG A 13 6.16 -4.54 4.23
CA ARG A 13 4.71 -4.43 4.47
C ARG A 13 4.02 -5.79 4.52
N ARG A 14 4.45 -6.72 3.65
CA ARG A 14 4.00 -8.11 3.68
C ARG A 14 4.37 -8.79 5.00
N GLU A 15 5.59 -8.62 5.47
CA GLU A 15 6.07 -9.18 6.74
C GLU A 15 5.25 -8.68 7.93
N LEU A 16 5.01 -7.35 8.02
CA LEU A 16 4.20 -6.77 9.09
C LEU A 16 2.77 -7.33 9.15
N LEU A 17 2.10 -7.47 7.99
CA LEU A 17 0.75 -8.05 7.94
C LEU A 17 0.76 -9.56 8.24
N THR A 18 1.81 -10.26 7.83
CA THR A 18 1.97 -11.69 8.12
C THR A 18 2.20 -11.92 9.62
N GLN A 19 2.96 -11.04 10.31
CA GLN A 19 3.22 -11.12 11.74
C GLN A 19 1.95 -11.02 12.59
N ILE A 20 0.94 -10.27 12.13
CA ILE A 20 -0.38 -10.18 12.79
C ILE A 20 -1.37 -11.25 12.30
N GLY A 21 -0.91 -12.24 11.52
CA GLY A 21 -1.70 -13.39 11.09
C GLY A 21 -2.71 -13.12 9.97
N VAL A 22 -2.55 -12.04 9.20
CA VAL A 22 -3.48 -11.69 8.12
C VAL A 22 -3.15 -12.50 6.85
N PRO A 23 -4.05 -13.39 6.38
CA PRO A 23 -3.87 -14.09 5.11
C PRO A 23 -4.07 -13.11 3.96
N LEU A 24 -3.03 -12.93 3.15
CA LEU A 24 -3.03 -11.95 2.07
C LEU A 24 -2.39 -12.51 0.80
N SER A 25 -2.68 -11.88 -0.33
CA SER A 25 -1.93 -12.05 -1.57
C SER A 25 -1.41 -10.71 -2.07
N VAL A 26 -0.20 -10.67 -2.61
CA VAL A 26 0.38 -9.44 -3.13
C VAL A 26 -0.19 -9.16 -4.51
N LEU A 27 -0.67 -7.95 -4.72
CA LEU A 27 -1.07 -7.41 -6.02
C LEU A 27 -0.10 -6.29 -6.38
N ALA A 28 0.63 -6.45 -7.48
CA ALA A 28 1.45 -5.36 -8.01
C ALA A 28 0.51 -4.33 -8.65
N THR A 29 0.46 -3.13 -8.07
CA THR A 29 -0.28 -1.99 -8.60
C THR A 29 0.71 -0.92 -9.04
N ALA A 30 0.42 -0.29 -10.19
CA ALA A 30 1.15 0.87 -10.66
C ALA A 30 0.27 2.09 -10.40
N ILE A 31 0.66 2.92 -9.43
CA ILE A 31 0.02 4.20 -9.13
C ILE A 31 1.03 5.33 -9.37
N ASP A 32 0.54 6.51 -9.72
CA ASP A 32 1.40 7.68 -9.86
C ASP A 32 1.72 8.24 -8.47
N GLU A 33 2.96 8.01 -8.03
CA GLU A 33 3.51 8.51 -6.77
C GLU A 33 4.06 9.94 -6.88
N SER A 34 3.86 10.64 -7.99
CA SER A 34 4.28 12.04 -8.11
C SER A 34 3.48 12.92 -7.13
N PRO A 35 4.16 13.74 -6.28
CA PRO A 35 3.46 14.70 -5.43
C PRO A 35 2.73 15.75 -6.26
N LEU A 36 1.53 16.15 -5.83
CA LEU A 36 0.81 17.25 -6.46
C LEU A 36 1.39 18.60 -6.01
N PRO A 37 1.24 19.68 -6.81
CA PRO A 37 1.68 21.02 -6.40
C PRO A 37 1.05 21.45 -5.07
N ASN A 38 1.87 21.91 -4.13
CA ASN A 38 1.46 22.32 -2.78
C ASN A 38 0.77 21.23 -1.95
N GLU A 39 0.96 19.96 -2.29
CA GLU A 39 0.41 18.84 -1.52
C GLU A 39 1.16 18.70 -0.19
N ALA A 40 0.42 18.76 0.93
CA ALA A 40 1.01 18.52 2.24
C ALA A 40 1.46 17.06 2.37
N PRO A 41 2.58 16.76 3.06
CA PRO A 41 3.11 15.40 3.17
C PRO A 41 2.09 14.37 3.70
N ALA A 42 1.24 14.76 4.65
CA ALA A 42 0.18 13.90 5.18
C ALA A 42 -0.90 13.59 4.13
N ALA A 43 -1.31 14.59 3.35
CA ALA A 43 -2.30 14.43 2.27
C ALA A 43 -1.75 13.55 1.15
N TYR A 44 -0.47 13.72 0.81
CA TYR A 44 0.25 12.91 -0.18
C TYR A 44 0.21 11.42 0.19
N VAL A 45 0.66 11.06 1.40
CA VAL A 45 0.71 9.63 1.79
C VAL A 45 -0.68 9.01 1.92
N GLU A 46 -1.68 9.80 2.34
CA GLU A 46 -3.06 9.32 2.42
C GLU A 46 -3.65 9.08 1.02
N ARG A 47 -3.42 9.99 0.07
CA ARG A 47 -3.85 9.82 -1.33
C ARG A 47 -3.26 8.55 -1.92
N LEU A 48 -1.96 8.32 -1.75
CA LEU A 48 -1.31 7.11 -2.27
C LEU A 48 -1.78 5.83 -1.60
N ALA A 49 -2.17 5.87 -0.33
CA ALA A 49 -2.72 4.70 0.37
C ALA A 49 -4.17 4.38 -0.03
N ARG A 50 -4.90 5.35 -0.60
CA ARG A 50 -6.29 5.19 -1.05
C ARG A 50 -6.43 4.84 -2.53
N GLY A 51 -5.45 5.19 -3.36
CA GLY A 51 -5.39 4.90 -4.81
C GLY A 51 -4.96 3.48 -5.11
#